data_AF-A0A9E5NBB0-F1
#
_entry.id   AF-A0A9E5NBB0-F1
#
_cell.length_a   1.000
_cell.length_b   1.000
_cell.length_c   1.000
_cell.angle_alpha   90.00
_cell.angle_beta   90.00
_cell.angle_gamma   90.00
#
_symmetry.space_group_name_H-M   'P 1'
#
loop_
_entity.id
_entity.type
_entity.pdbx_description
1 polymer ?
#
loop_
_entity_poly.entity_id
_entity_poly.type
_entity_poly.pdbx_seq_one_letter_code
_entity_poly.pdbx_strand_id
1 'polypeptide(L)'
;FVCSHQYLRLEQPDTPFTCAGEKGQVVDIPIAHGDGNYYCDETTLEQLEKEGRIVFRYCDKEGQITDEANPNGSLANIAAICNEKRNILGM
;
A
#
# COMPACT_ATOMS: atom_id res chain seq x y z
N PHE A 1 -10.18 12.99 -8.50
CA PHE A 1 -8.95 12.95 -9.29
C PHE A 1 -7.83 13.55 -8.47
N VAL A 2 -6.81 12.76 -8.15
CA VAL A 2 -5.61 13.19 -7.41
C VAL A 2 -4.42 13.03 -8.35
N CYS A 3 -3.61 14.08 -8.47
CA CYS A 3 -2.37 14.10 -9.24
C CYS A 3 -1.30 14.79 -8.40
N SER A 4 -0.59 14.03 -7.58
CA SER A 4 0.39 14.54 -6.62
C SER A 4 1.42 13.48 -6.25
N HIS A 5 2.49 13.92 -5.61
CA HIS A 5 3.44 13.04 -4.94
C HIS A 5 2.84 12.51 -3.65
N GLN A 6 3.01 11.22 -3.38
CA GLN A 6 2.52 10.56 -2.18
C GLN A 6 3.58 9.64 -1.59
N TYR A 7 3.72 9.69 -0.27
CA TYR A 7 4.62 8.81 0.46
C TYR A 7 3.95 7.46 0.71
N LEU A 8 4.63 6.39 0.31
CA LEU A 8 4.24 5.01 0.59
C LEU A 8 5.29 4.35 1.50
N ARG A 9 4.82 3.57 2.47
CA ARG A 9 5.67 2.72 3.30
C ARG A 9 5.64 1.30 2.80
N LEU A 10 6.82 0.71 2.61
CA LEU A 10 6.99 -0.68 2.24
C LEU A 10 6.66 -1.60 3.43
N GLU A 11 5.56 -2.33 3.35
CA GLU A 11 5.14 -3.27 4.39
C GLU A 11 5.72 -4.67 4.17
N GLN A 12 5.87 -5.07 2.90
CA GLN A 12 6.39 -6.39 2.53
C GLN A 12 7.46 -6.37 1.44
N PRO A 13 8.76 -6.52 1.81
CA PRO A 13 9.85 -6.64 0.87
C PRO A 13 9.99 -8.06 0.27
N ASP A 14 9.18 -9.04 0.70
CA ASP A 14 9.29 -10.44 0.28
C ASP A 14 8.52 -10.77 -1.00
N THR A 15 8.60 -9.87 -1.99
CA THR A 15 8.06 -10.06 -3.35
C THR A 15 9.15 -9.81 -4.40
N PRO A 16 9.06 -10.39 -5.61
CA PRO A 16 9.99 -10.09 -6.71
C PRO A 16 10.03 -8.59 -7.08
N PHE A 17 9.00 -7.83 -6.72
CA PHE A 17 8.87 -6.40 -7.03
C PHE A 17 9.51 -5.50 -5.95
N THR A 18 9.66 -6.00 -4.72
CA THR A 18 10.08 -5.21 -3.55
C THR A 18 11.30 -5.78 -2.82
N CYS A 19 11.92 -6.85 -3.33
CA CYS A 19 13.05 -7.54 -2.70
C CYS A 19 14.35 -6.74 -2.58
N ALA A 20 14.45 -5.59 -3.28
CA ALA A 20 15.57 -4.66 -3.14
C ALA A 20 15.36 -3.61 -2.03
N GLY A 21 14.15 -3.55 -1.45
CA GLY A 21 13.80 -2.60 -0.39
C GLY A 21 13.79 -3.22 1.00
N GLU A 22 13.64 -2.37 2.01
CA GLU A 22 13.56 -2.77 3.41
C GLU A 22 12.16 -2.54 3.97
N LYS A 23 11.71 -3.43 4.86
CA LYS A 23 10.43 -3.24 5.55
C LYS A 23 10.47 -1.94 6.37
N GLY A 24 9.46 -1.10 6.19
CA GLY A 24 9.37 0.23 6.79
C GLY A 24 10.01 1.34 5.95
N GLN A 25 10.69 1.02 4.84
CA GLN A 25 11.24 2.01 3.94
C GLN A 25 10.12 2.89 3.37
N VAL A 26 10.35 4.21 3.38
CA VAL A 26 9.44 5.20 2.80
C VAL A 26 9.93 5.57 1.40
N VAL A 27 9.01 5.58 0.44
CA VAL A 27 9.25 5.99 -0.95
C VAL A 27 8.26 7.08 -1.33
N ASP A 28 8.72 8.03 -2.15
CA ASP A 28 7.88 9.10 -2.70
C ASP A 28 7.53 8.76 -4.16
N ILE A 29 6.25 8.54 -4.45
CA ILE A 29 5.75 8.07 -5.74
C ILE A 29 4.69 9.03 -6.27
N PRO A 30 4.77 9.47 -7.54
CA PRO A 30 3.70 10.24 -8.17
C PRO A 30 2.48 9.36 -8.43
N ILE A 31 1.31 9.79 -7.97
CA ILE A 31 0.02 9.15 -8.23
C ILE A 31 -0.84 10.00 -9.16
N ALA A 32 -1.64 9.36 -10.02
CA ALA A 32 -2.57 10.02 -10.94
C ALA A 32 -3.82 9.15 -11.15
N HIS A 33 -4.76 9.15 -10.20
CA HIS A 33 -5.96 8.30 -10.27
C HIS A 33 -7.26 9.05 -9.94
N GLY A 34 -8.34 8.63 -10.61
CA GLY A 34 -9.71 9.07 -10.34
C GLY A 34 -10.40 8.24 -9.26
N ASP A 35 -10.24 6.91 -9.33
CA ASP A 35 -10.92 5.91 -8.49
C ASP A 35 -9.90 4.91 -7.91
N GLY A 36 -9.05 5.38 -6.99
CA GLY A 36 -7.98 4.58 -6.37
C GLY A 36 -8.29 4.01 -4.98
N ASN A 37 -9.52 4.18 -4.49
CA ASN A 37 -9.91 3.74 -3.15
C ASN A 37 -9.99 2.19 -3.11
N TYR A 38 -9.03 1.57 -2.43
CA TYR A 38 -9.07 0.13 -2.17
C TYR A 38 -10.10 -0.18 -1.07
N TYR A 39 -11.02 -1.10 -1.36
CA TYR A 39 -12.02 -1.59 -0.41
C TYR A 39 -12.16 -3.11 -0.49
N CYS A 40 -12.37 -3.75 0.65
CA CYS A 40 -12.72 -5.16 0.77
C CYS A 40 -13.54 -5.40 2.05
N ASP A 41 -14.11 -6.59 2.20
CA ASP A 41 -14.76 -6.98 3.45
C ASP A 41 -13.74 -7.27 4.57
N GLU A 42 -14.21 -7.29 5.83
CA GLU A 42 -13.38 -7.51 7.01
C GLU A 42 -12.62 -8.84 6.97
N THR A 43 -13.24 -9.91 6.45
CA THR A 43 -12.59 -11.23 6.38
C THR A 43 -11.41 -11.20 5.40
N THR A 44 -11.61 -10.56 4.24
CA THR A 44 -10.56 -10.35 3.26
C THR A 44 -9.43 -9.49 3.81
N LEU A 45 -9.75 -8.40 4.52
CA LEU A 45 -8.76 -7.53 5.16
C LEU A 45 -7.91 -8.32 6.17
N GLU A 46 -8.55 -9.05 7.09
CA GLU A 46 -7.84 -9.86 8.09
C GLU A 46 -6.92 -10.90 7.43
N GLN A 47 -7.38 -11.52 6.34
CA GLN A 47 -6.58 -12.48 5.59
C GLN A 47 -5.35 -11.80 4.93
N LEU A 48 -5.54 -10.63 4.31
CA LEU A 48 -4.45 -9.86 3.70
C LEU A 48 -3.39 -9.46 4.74
N GLU A 49 -3.82 -8.99 5.92
CA GLU A 49 -2.95 -8.64 7.05
C GLU A 49 -2.16 -9.87 7.53
N LYS A 50 -2.87 -10.97 7.82
CA LYS A 50 -2.30 -12.20 8.38
C LYS A 50 -1.30 -12.86 7.44
N GLU A 51 -1.57 -12.85 6.15
CA GLU A 51 -0.71 -13.48 5.14
C GLU A 51 0.43 -12.55 4.66
N GLY A 52 0.46 -11.30 5.14
CA GLY A 52 1.43 -10.31 4.69
C GLY A 52 1.30 -10.07 3.19
N ARG A 53 0.08 -9.80 2.71
CA ARG A 53 -0.21 -9.51 1.30
C ARG A 53 -0.39 -8.03 1.00
N ILE A 54 -0.33 -7.18 2.03
CA ILE A 54 -0.29 -5.72 1.89
C ILE A 54 1.16 -5.32 1.67
N VAL A 55 1.46 -4.78 0.48
CA VAL A 55 2.82 -4.47 0.04
C VAL A 55 3.18 -3.03 0.34
N PHE A 56 2.25 -2.10 0.08
CA PHE A 56 2.43 -0.69 0.38
C PHE A 56 1.23 -0.12 1.12
N ARG A 57 1.51 0.82 2.02
CA ARG A 57 0.49 1.69 2.61
C ARG A 57 0.82 3.15 2.41
N TYR A 58 -0.21 3.96 2.27
CA TYR A 58 -0.09 5.41 2.37
C TYR A 58 0.42 5.79 3.77
N CYS A 59 1.38 6.72 3.80
CA CYS A 59 2.00 7.22 5.02
C CYS A 59 2.40 8.68 4.84
N ASP A 60 2.81 9.33 5.93
CA ASP A 60 3.51 10.61 5.87
C ASP A 60 4.99 10.43 5.50
N LYS A 61 5.72 11.54 5.40
CA LYS A 61 7.16 11.54 5.04
C LYS A 61 8.04 10.86 6.11
N GLU A 62 7.56 10.73 7.34
CA GLU A 62 8.21 10.01 8.44
C GLU A 62 7.84 8.52 8.47
N GLY A 63 6.94 8.07 7.59
CA GLY A 63 6.46 6.69 7.53
C GLY A 63 5.37 6.37 8.54
N GLN A 64 4.70 7.36 9.14
CA GLN A 64 3.55 7.13 10.00
C GLN A 64 2.30 6.95 9.14
N ILE A 65 1.47 5.97 9.52
CA ILE A 65 0.20 5.73 8.84
C ILE A 65 -0.86 6.56 9.56
N THR A 66 -1.38 7.56 8.88
CA THR A 66 -2.45 8.43 9.39
C THR A 66 -3.54 8.58 8.34
N ASP A 67 -4.75 8.94 8.77
CA ASP A 67 -5.88 9.09 7.86
C ASP A 67 -5.67 10.25 6.88
N GLU A 68 -4.94 11.29 7.27
CA GLU A 68 -4.62 12.45 6.42
C GLU A 68 -3.64 12.10 5.30
N ALA A 69 -2.78 11.10 5.50
CA ALA A 69 -1.86 10.61 4.49
C ALA A 69 -2.56 9.83 3.37
N ASN A 70 -3.84 9.47 3.55
CA ASN A 70 -4.62 8.67 2.61
C ASN A 70 -5.34 9.55 1.58
N PRO A 71 -4.81 9.71 0.35
CA PRO A 71 -5.35 10.68 -0.60
C PRO A 71 -6.71 10.27 -1.17
N ASN A 72 -7.08 9.00 -1.07
CA ASN A 72 -8.26 8.43 -1.71
C ASN A 72 -9.19 7.68 -0.75
N GLY A 73 -8.86 7.64 0.55
CA GLY A 73 -9.66 6.98 1.58
C GLY A 73 -9.63 5.46 1.51
N SER A 74 -8.57 4.86 0.97
CA SER A 74 -8.41 3.41 0.90
C SER A 74 -8.48 2.77 2.28
N LEU A 75 -9.17 1.63 2.38
CA LEU A 75 -9.28 0.87 3.62
C LEU A 75 -7.89 0.56 4.19
N ALA A 76 -7.72 0.83 5.49
CA ALA A 76 -6.47 0.61 6.21
C ALA A 76 -5.23 1.24 5.54
N ASN A 77 -5.40 2.35 4.82
CA ASN A 77 -4.33 3.03 4.08
C ASN A 77 -3.66 2.16 3.01
N ILE A 78 -4.32 1.12 2.51
CA ILE A 78 -3.73 0.19 1.54
C ILE A 78 -3.51 0.89 0.20
N ALA A 79 -2.26 0.90 -0.26
CA ALA A 79 -1.86 1.43 -1.57
C ALA A 79 -1.52 0.31 -2.56
N ALA A 80 -1.08 -0.86 -2.09
CA ALA A 80 -0.79 -1.99 -2.95
C ALA A 80 -0.95 -3.33 -2.22
N ILE A 81 -1.41 -4.35 -2.96
CA ILE A 81 -1.50 -5.74 -2.49
C ILE A 81 -0.89 -6.71 -3.50
N CYS A 82 -0.49 -7.89 -3.04
CA CYS A 82 -0.07 -8.99 -3.90
C CYS A 82 -0.99 -10.21 -3.75
N ASN A 83 -0.99 -11.08 -4.76
CA ASN A 83 -1.70 -12.36 -4.68
C ASN A 83 -1.01 -13.35 -3.71
N GLU A 84 -1.66 -14.47 -3.38
CA GLU A 84 -1.14 -15.51 -2.48
C GLU A 84 0.25 -16.05 -2.87
N LYS A 85 0.50 -16.17 -4.18
CA LYS A 85 1.79 -16.63 -4.72
C LYS A 85 2.85 -15.52 -4.81
N ARG A 86 2.48 -14.28 -4.45
CA ARG A 86 3.31 -13.07 -4.45
C ARG A 86 3.98 -12.77 -5.79
N ASN A 87 3.36 -13.20 -6.88
CA ASN A 87 3.86 -13.02 -8.24
C ASN A 87 2.99 -12.09 -9.08
N ILE A 88 1.91 -11.55 -8.52
CA ILE A 88 1.08 -10.48 -9.09
C ILE A 88 0.96 -9.39 -8.04
N LEU A 89 1.27 -8.16 -8.42
CA LEU A 89 1.13 -6.94 -7.61
C LEU A 89 0.07 -6.04 -8.25
N GLY A 90 -0.88 -5.57 -7.44
CA GLY A 90 -1.80 -4.49 -7.79
C GLY A 90 -1.46 -3.25 -6.97
N MET A 91 -1.30 -2.11 -7.63
CA MET A 91 -0.99 -0.79 -7.07
C MET A 91 -1.69 0.29 -7.89
#